data_AF-A0AA37LI49-F1
#
_entry.id   AF-A0AA37LI49-F1
#
_cell.length_a   1.000
_cell.length_b   1.000
_cell.length_c   1.000
_cell.angle_alpha   90.00
_cell.angle_beta   90.00
_cell.angle_gamma   90.00
#
_symmetry.space_group_name_H-M   'P 1'
#
loop_
_entity.id
_entity.type
_entity.pdbx_description
1 polymer ?
#
loop_
_entity_poly.entity_id
_entity_poly.type
_entity_poly.pdbx_seq_one_letter_code
_entity_poly.pdbx_strand_id
1 'polypeptide(L)'
;MAEAFGLAVNIATVVELSAKIASICLQYSKDVKNAREEIARVKEETLSLKAVAESASELLEGPHGAALKASQKLTGAVEGAALRLKALDAELHPSSTRKAMRRFGVRALKWPFQSNDVEKLVRDIMRYTQMISMGLQIDNTYVNQIMFYAIVVMCLSIYDAEQYYSVLNRNSYWINSQPSPRPHSTPTLRSITRPVYQVQGWNS
;
A
#
# COMPACT_ATOMS: atom_id res chain seq x y z
N MET A 1 -9.27 -2.82 -17.27
CA MET A 1 -8.40 -1.70 -17.69
C MET A 1 -9.04 -0.33 -17.49
N ALA A 2 -10.38 -0.17 -17.53
CA ALA A 2 -11.07 1.10 -17.26
C ALA A 2 -11.00 1.58 -15.80
N GLU A 3 -10.99 0.67 -14.82
CA GLU A 3 -11.01 1.00 -13.38
C GLU A 3 -9.72 1.69 -12.89
N ALA A 4 -8.57 1.32 -13.47
CA ALA A 4 -7.26 1.89 -13.13
C ALA A 4 -7.13 3.37 -13.51
N PHE A 5 -7.77 3.79 -14.60
CA PHE A 5 -7.82 5.19 -15.01
C PHE A 5 -8.74 6.00 -14.10
N GLY A 6 -9.85 5.40 -13.64
CA GLY A 6 -10.77 6.03 -12.70
C GLY A 6 -10.09 6.44 -11.41
N LEU A 7 -9.33 5.53 -10.79
CA LEU A 7 -8.64 5.82 -9.53
C LEU A 7 -7.63 6.97 -9.66
N ALA A 8 -6.74 6.93 -10.65
CA ALA A 8 -5.72 7.96 -10.85
C ALA A 8 -6.35 9.34 -11.13
N VAL A 9 -7.41 9.40 -11.95
CA VAL A 9 -8.16 10.63 -12.23
C VAL A 9 -8.84 11.15 -10.96
N ASN A 10 -9.41 10.29 -10.14
CA ASN A 10 -10.05 10.68 -8.90
C ASN A 10 -9.04 11.20 -7.88
N ILE A 11 -7.86 10.60 -7.77
CA ILE A 11 -6.76 11.11 -6.92
C ILE A 11 -6.31 12.49 -7.39
N ALA A 12 -6.05 12.66 -8.69
CA ALA A 12 -5.69 13.97 -9.25
C ALA A 12 -6.77 15.02 -8.96
N THR A 13 -8.05 14.63 -9.08
CA THR A 13 -9.19 15.49 -8.75
C THR A 13 -9.21 15.89 -7.27
N VAL A 14 -8.93 14.97 -6.35
CA VAL A 14 -8.83 15.25 -4.90
C VAL A 14 -7.71 16.25 -4.64
N VAL A 15 -6.53 16.04 -5.23
CA VAL A 15 -5.37 16.95 -5.06
C VAL A 15 -5.69 18.36 -5.57
N GLU A 16 -6.24 18.46 -6.78
CA GLU A 16 -6.59 19.75 -7.41
C GLU A 16 -7.64 20.52 -6.60
N LEU A 17 -8.76 19.85 -6.27
CA LEU A 17 -9.85 20.49 -5.54
C LEU A 17 -9.44 20.87 -4.12
N SER A 18 -8.65 20.05 -3.44
CA SER A 18 -8.16 20.39 -2.10
C SER A 18 -7.25 21.62 -2.12
N ALA A 19 -6.36 21.75 -3.11
CA ALA A 19 -5.53 22.94 -3.27
C ALA A 19 -6.38 24.19 -3.54
N LYS A 20 -7.40 24.04 -4.39
CA LYS A 20 -8.35 25.11 -4.71
C LYS A 20 -9.14 25.55 -3.47
N ILE A 21 -9.76 24.63 -2.74
CA ILE A 21 -10.50 24.89 -1.50
C ILE A 21 -9.61 25.55 -0.45
N ALA A 22 -8.37 25.09 -0.28
CA ALA A 22 -7.42 25.71 0.64
C ALA A 22 -7.14 27.18 0.28
N SER A 23 -6.97 27.50 -1.01
CA SER A 23 -6.84 28.87 -1.49
C SER A 23 -8.08 29.72 -1.19
N ILE A 24 -9.26 29.15 -1.33
CA ILE A 24 -10.54 29.81 -1.07
C ILE A 24 -10.68 30.10 0.44
N CYS A 25 -10.40 29.12 1.29
CA CYS A 25 -10.36 29.31 2.74
C CYS A 25 -9.34 30.38 3.17
N LEU A 26 -8.18 30.45 2.51
CA LEU A 26 -7.20 31.51 2.73
C LEU A 26 -7.73 32.91 2.38
N GLN A 27 -8.59 33.03 1.36
CA GLN A 27 -9.25 34.30 1.05
C GLN A 27 -10.30 34.62 2.12
N TYR A 28 -11.17 33.67 2.45
CA TYR A 28 -12.18 33.85 3.50
C TYR A 28 -11.59 34.24 4.86
N SER A 29 -10.43 33.69 5.26
CA SER A 29 -9.83 34.03 6.56
C SER A 29 -9.34 35.48 6.68
N LYS A 30 -9.02 36.11 5.53
CA LYS A 30 -8.64 37.53 5.47
C LYS A 30 -9.85 38.43 5.68
N ASP A 31 -10.99 38.06 5.10
CA ASP A 31 -12.16 38.94 4.97
C ASP A 31 -13.28 38.65 5.99
N VAL A 32 -13.37 37.40 6.47
CA VAL A 32 -14.35 36.97 7.47
C VAL A 32 -13.66 36.76 8.82
N LYS A 33 -13.82 37.73 9.72
CA LYS A 33 -13.25 37.66 11.07
C LYS A 33 -14.01 36.72 12.02
N ASN A 34 -15.32 36.57 11.82
CA ASN A 34 -16.21 35.86 12.75
C ASN A 34 -16.16 34.32 12.63
N ALA A 35 -15.56 33.79 11.56
CA ALA A 35 -15.52 32.35 11.26
C ALA A 35 -14.07 31.84 11.09
N ARG A 36 -13.06 32.59 11.55
CA ARG A 36 -11.64 32.29 11.26
C ARG A 36 -11.21 30.89 11.70
N GLU A 37 -11.67 30.45 12.87
CA GLU A 37 -11.35 29.12 13.40
C GLU A 37 -11.97 28.02 12.54
N GLU A 38 -13.23 28.18 12.15
CA GLU A 38 -13.95 27.25 11.28
C GLU A 38 -13.29 27.14 9.90
N ILE A 39 -12.93 28.29 9.31
CA ILE A 39 -12.21 28.37 8.05
C ILE A 39 -10.85 27.66 8.14
N ALA A 40 -10.13 27.86 9.26
CA ALA A 40 -8.84 27.21 9.49
C ALA A 40 -8.98 25.68 9.59
N ARG A 41 -9.98 25.19 10.33
CA ARG A 41 -10.25 23.75 10.47
C ARG A 41 -10.59 23.09 9.12
N VAL A 42 -11.45 23.71 8.31
CA VAL A 42 -11.78 23.19 6.97
C VAL A 42 -10.53 23.16 6.08
N LYS A 43 -9.72 24.23 6.11
CA LYS A 43 -8.49 24.32 5.33
C LYS A 43 -7.50 23.23 5.74
N GLU A 44 -7.24 23.06 7.03
CA GLU A 44 -6.29 22.09 7.57
C GLU A 44 -6.70 20.67 7.18
N GLU A 45 -7.96 20.31 7.39
CA GLU A 45 -8.45 18.98 7.07
C GLU A 45 -8.42 18.69 5.56
N THR A 46 -8.73 19.69 4.74
CA THR A 46 -8.63 19.57 3.28
C THR A 46 -7.18 19.39 2.81
N LEU A 47 -6.21 20.05 3.46
CA LEU A 47 -4.78 19.88 3.18
C LEU A 47 -4.25 18.52 3.65
N SER A 48 -4.76 18.00 4.78
CA SER A 48 -4.48 16.64 5.24
C SER A 48 -4.91 15.60 4.20
N LEU A 49 -6.14 15.73 3.69
CA LEU A 49 -6.64 14.88 2.60
C LEU A 49 -5.79 15.00 1.33
N LYS A 50 -5.35 16.23 0.97
CA LYS A 50 -4.44 16.45 -0.17
C LYS A 50 -3.15 15.66 -0.01
N ALA A 51 -2.49 15.75 1.15
CA ALA A 51 -1.23 15.08 1.40
C ALA A 51 -1.37 13.56 1.28
N VAL A 52 -2.45 12.99 1.84
CA VAL A 52 -2.72 11.55 1.72
C VAL A 52 -3.00 11.14 0.26
N ALA A 53 -3.69 11.97 -0.52
CA ALA A 53 -3.92 11.74 -1.94
C ALA A 53 -2.63 11.83 -2.78
N GLU A 54 -1.72 12.76 -2.45
CA GLU A 54 -0.40 12.85 -3.07
C GLU A 54 0.43 11.59 -2.79
N SER A 55 0.45 11.11 -1.54
CA SER A 55 1.09 9.84 -1.20
C SER A 55 0.45 8.65 -1.92
N ALA A 56 -0.88 8.64 -2.08
CA ALA A 56 -1.55 7.61 -2.87
C ALA A 56 -1.10 7.63 -4.34
N SER A 57 -0.92 8.82 -4.92
CA SER A 57 -0.40 8.98 -6.29
C SER A 57 1.01 8.39 -6.44
N GLU A 58 1.91 8.74 -5.52
CA GLU A 58 3.29 8.22 -5.52
C GLU A 58 3.34 6.69 -5.43
N LEU A 59 2.52 6.10 -4.54
CA LEU A 59 2.44 4.65 -4.38
C LEU A 59 1.83 3.94 -5.59
N LEU A 60 0.95 4.62 -6.35
CA LEU A 60 0.37 4.08 -7.59
C LEU A 60 1.34 4.04 -8.76
N GLU A 61 2.34 4.92 -8.77
CA GLU A 61 3.44 4.91 -9.74
C GLU A 61 4.53 3.90 -9.34
N GLY A 62 4.53 3.47 -8.07
CA GLY A 62 5.45 2.48 -7.53
C GLY A 62 5.15 1.02 -7.94
N PRO A 63 6.02 0.08 -7.50
CA PRO A 63 5.96 -1.34 -7.86
C PRO A 63 4.66 -2.05 -7.43
N HIS A 64 3.90 -1.47 -6.50
CA HIS A 64 2.65 -2.03 -5.97
C HIS A 64 1.40 -1.34 -6.54
N GLY A 65 1.55 -0.44 -7.51
CA GLY A 65 0.43 0.33 -8.06
C GLY A 65 -0.68 -0.52 -8.67
N ALA A 66 -0.37 -1.70 -9.21
CA ALA A 66 -1.38 -2.61 -9.76
C ALA A 66 -2.31 -3.20 -8.68
N ALA A 67 -1.75 -3.56 -7.51
CA ALA A 67 -2.53 -4.08 -6.39
C ALA A 67 -3.40 -2.98 -5.77
N LEU A 68 -2.83 -1.79 -5.59
CA LEU A 68 -3.55 -0.59 -5.13
C LEU A 68 -4.72 -0.23 -6.05
N LYS A 69 -4.54 -0.31 -7.38
CA LYS A 69 -5.62 -0.09 -8.37
C LYS A 69 -6.75 -1.10 -8.28
N ALA A 70 -6.47 -2.33 -7.86
CA ALA A 70 -7.46 -3.39 -7.68
C ALA A 70 -8.22 -3.28 -6.33
N SER A 71 -7.73 -2.45 -5.41
CA SER A 71 -8.33 -2.26 -4.08
C SER A 71 -9.63 -1.47 -4.18
N GLN A 72 -10.77 -2.18 -4.22
CA GLN A 72 -12.10 -1.56 -4.25
C GLN A 72 -12.34 -0.62 -3.05
N LYS A 73 -11.76 -0.94 -1.90
CA LYS A 73 -11.85 -0.10 -0.69
C LYS A 73 -11.15 1.24 -0.89
N LEU A 74 -9.94 1.23 -1.48
CA LEU A 74 -9.21 2.45 -1.81
C LEU A 74 -9.96 3.26 -2.87
N THR A 75 -10.40 2.60 -3.95
CA THR A 75 -11.15 3.24 -5.04
C THR A 75 -12.43 3.91 -4.54
N GLY A 76 -13.25 3.22 -3.76
CA GLY A 76 -14.47 3.81 -3.19
C GLY A 76 -14.19 4.97 -2.23
N ALA A 77 -13.12 4.90 -1.43
CA ALA A 77 -12.74 5.97 -0.52
C ALA A 77 -12.29 7.25 -1.27
N VAL A 78 -11.46 7.09 -2.31
CA VAL A 78 -11.00 8.22 -3.15
C VAL A 78 -12.16 8.81 -3.94
N GLU A 79 -13.03 7.99 -4.51
CA GLU A 79 -14.24 8.46 -5.22
C GLU A 79 -15.17 9.27 -4.30
N GLY A 80 -15.44 8.75 -3.10
CA GLY A 80 -16.23 9.45 -2.10
C GLY A 80 -15.61 10.79 -1.70
N ALA A 81 -14.29 10.82 -1.52
CA ALA A 81 -13.55 12.04 -1.24
C ALA A 81 -13.67 13.07 -2.37
N ALA A 82 -13.48 12.63 -3.62
CA ALA A 82 -13.60 13.48 -4.81
C ALA A 82 -15.01 14.09 -4.93
N LEU A 83 -16.06 13.28 -4.74
CA LEU A 83 -17.44 13.76 -4.77
C LEU A 83 -17.72 14.76 -3.65
N ARG A 84 -17.23 14.52 -2.43
CA ARG A 84 -17.42 15.45 -1.31
C ARG A 84 -16.69 16.77 -1.54
N LEU A 85 -15.46 16.74 -2.06
CA LEU A 85 -14.71 17.96 -2.40
C LEU A 85 -15.36 18.74 -3.55
N LYS A 86 -15.95 18.07 -4.55
CA LYS A 86 -16.75 18.74 -5.59
C LYS A 86 -17.96 19.48 -5.00
N ALA A 87 -18.67 18.82 -4.08
CA ALA A 87 -19.79 19.45 -3.38
C ALA A 87 -19.32 20.63 -2.53
N LEU A 88 -18.21 20.47 -1.79
CA LEU A 88 -17.63 21.55 -0.99
C LEU A 88 -17.19 22.75 -1.83
N ASP A 89 -16.54 22.52 -2.98
CA ASP A 89 -16.14 23.59 -3.90
C ASP A 89 -17.36 24.36 -4.41
N ALA A 90 -18.47 23.66 -4.72
CA ALA A 90 -19.72 24.28 -5.14
C ALA A 90 -20.40 25.08 -4.00
N GLU A 91 -20.40 24.55 -2.77
CA GLU A 91 -20.92 25.23 -1.57
C GLU A 91 -20.11 26.51 -1.23
N LEU A 92 -18.79 26.46 -1.44
CA LEU A 92 -17.89 27.62 -1.29
C LEU A 92 -17.97 28.60 -2.48
N HIS A 93 -18.39 28.15 -3.66
CA HIS A 93 -18.58 28.96 -4.88
C HIS A 93 -20.03 28.98 -5.40
N PRO A 94 -21.00 29.54 -4.65
CA PRO A 94 -22.30 29.85 -5.22
C PRO A 94 -22.13 30.73 -6.46
N SER A 95 -22.91 30.47 -7.52
CA SER A 95 -22.83 31.23 -8.79
C SER A 95 -23.00 32.76 -8.61
N SER A 96 -23.62 33.22 -7.52
CA SER A 96 -23.72 34.63 -7.14
C SER A 96 -22.40 35.20 -6.58
N THR A 97 -21.63 34.39 -5.84
CA THR A 97 -20.34 34.76 -5.25
C THR A 97 -19.27 35.00 -6.31
N ARG A 98 -19.31 34.27 -7.43
CA ARG A 98 -18.44 34.51 -8.61
C ARG A 98 -18.60 35.92 -9.17
N LYS A 99 -19.83 36.44 -9.21
CA LYS A 99 -20.15 37.80 -9.69
C LYS A 99 -19.83 38.85 -8.62
N ALA A 100 -20.07 38.54 -7.35
CA ALA A 100 -19.79 39.42 -6.21
C ALA A 100 -18.28 39.64 -6.00
N MET A 101 -17.47 38.57 -6.01
CA MET A 101 -15.99 38.66 -5.95
C MET A 101 -15.44 39.51 -7.10
N ARG A 102 -15.99 39.35 -8.31
CA ARG A 102 -15.53 40.07 -9.51
C ARG A 102 -16.00 41.54 -9.57
N ARG A 103 -17.08 41.92 -8.87
CA ARG A 103 -17.66 43.28 -8.91
C ARG A 103 -17.34 44.17 -7.71
N PHE A 104 -17.36 43.63 -6.50
CA PHE A 104 -17.32 44.46 -5.28
C PHE A 104 -16.04 44.28 -4.45
N GLY A 105 -15.15 43.38 -4.88
CA GLY A 105 -14.05 42.95 -4.03
C GLY A 105 -14.56 42.26 -2.76
N VAL A 106 -13.60 41.67 -2.07
CA VAL A 106 -13.73 40.72 -0.95
C VAL A 106 -14.51 41.20 0.29
N ARG A 107 -14.92 42.48 0.38
CA ARG A 107 -15.62 43.08 1.54
C ARG A 107 -17.04 42.56 1.81
N ALA A 108 -17.63 41.79 0.89
CA ALA A 108 -19.00 41.27 1.02
C ALA A 108 -19.08 39.74 1.16
N LEU A 109 -17.94 39.04 1.30
CA LEU A 109 -17.95 37.58 1.44
C LEU A 109 -18.49 37.18 2.81
N LYS A 110 -19.69 36.60 2.81
CA LYS A 110 -20.24 35.91 3.97
C LYS A 110 -19.81 34.45 3.91
N TRP A 111 -19.29 33.93 5.02
CA TRP A 111 -19.01 32.50 5.15
C TRP A 111 -20.31 31.71 4.97
N PRO A 112 -20.35 30.71 4.05
CA PRO A 112 -21.60 30.07 3.68
C PRO A 112 -22.07 28.98 4.65
N PHE A 113 -21.23 28.56 5.60
CA PHE A 113 -21.53 27.46 6.52
C PHE A 113 -21.90 27.93 7.92
N GLN A 114 -22.76 27.16 8.58
CA GLN A 114 -22.93 27.22 10.03
C GLN A 114 -21.93 26.29 10.72
N SER A 115 -21.63 26.51 12.00
CA SER A 115 -20.66 25.70 12.76
C SER A 115 -20.96 24.21 12.76
N ASN A 116 -22.23 23.83 12.82
CA ASN A 116 -22.64 22.43 12.74
C ASN A 116 -22.37 21.80 11.37
N ASP A 117 -22.46 22.59 10.30
CA ASP A 117 -22.20 22.12 8.92
C ASP A 117 -20.69 21.96 8.69
N VAL A 118 -19.89 22.89 9.22
CA VAL A 118 -18.42 22.80 9.21
C VAL A 118 -17.95 21.54 9.94
N GLU A 119 -18.51 21.27 11.11
CA GLU A 119 -18.13 20.11 11.90
C GLU A 119 -18.51 18.79 11.18
N LYS A 120 -19.67 18.73 10.52
CA LYS A 120 -20.02 17.56 9.67
C LYS A 120 -19.04 17.41 8.50
N LEU A 121 -18.70 18.52 7.84
CA LEU A 121 -17.76 18.53 6.73
C LEU A 121 -16.38 18.03 7.15
N VAL A 122 -15.82 18.56 8.23
CA VAL A 122 -14.52 18.15 8.77
C VAL A 122 -14.53 16.65 9.08
N ARG A 123 -15.58 16.15 9.75
CA ARG A 123 -15.71 14.70 10.02
C ARG A 123 -15.77 13.85 8.77
N ASP A 124 -16.48 14.28 7.73
CA ASP A 124 -16.54 13.54 6.47
C ASP A 124 -15.17 13.49 5.79
N ILE A 125 -14.44 14.61 5.74
CA ILE A 125 -13.10 14.68 5.16
C ILE A 125 -12.13 13.80 5.97
N MET A 126 -12.13 13.92 7.31
CA MET A 126 -11.34 13.07 8.21
C MET A 126 -11.59 11.58 7.95
N ARG A 127 -12.85 11.19 7.81
CA ARG A 127 -13.22 9.79 7.53
C ARG A 127 -12.56 9.31 6.23
N TYR A 128 -12.61 10.11 5.16
CA TYR A 128 -11.96 9.73 3.91
C TYR A 128 -10.43 9.69 4.02
N THR A 129 -9.82 10.67 4.69
CA THR A 129 -8.38 10.68 5.00
C THR A 129 -7.96 9.38 5.70
N GLN A 130 -8.72 8.96 6.72
CA GLN A 130 -8.47 7.72 7.45
C GLN A 130 -8.68 6.47 6.59
N MET A 131 -9.76 6.42 5.81
CA MET A 131 -10.04 5.27 4.93
C MET A 131 -8.96 5.09 3.86
N ILE A 132 -8.50 6.17 3.24
CA ILE A 132 -7.42 6.14 2.26
C ILE A 132 -6.12 5.72 2.95
N SER A 133 -5.75 6.35 4.07
CA SER A 133 -4.55 5.99 4.84
C SER A 133 -4.54 4.51 5.25
N MET A 134 -5.66 3.98 5.75
CA MET A 134 -5.79 2.56 6.08
C MET A 134 -5.68 1.66 4.86
N GLY A 135 -6.28 2.05 3.72
CA GLY A 135 -6.16 1.31 2.46
C GLY A 135 -4.70 1.21 2.02
N LEU A 136 -3.98 2.33 2.02
CA LEU A 136 -2.56 2.39 1.68
C LEU A 136 -1.69 1.53 2.63
N GLN A 137 -1.97 1.56 3.94
CA GLN A 137 -1.22 0.75 4.92
C GLN A 137 -1.48 -0.76 4.76
N ILE A 138 -2.73 -1.17 4.54
CA ILE A 138 -3.07 -2.57 4.31
C ILE A 138 -2.34 -3.07 3.06
N ASP A 139 -2.43 -2.35 1.95
CA ASP A 139 -1.84 -2.80 0.69
C ASP A 139 -0.30 -2.82 0.75
N ASN A 140 0.32 -1.96 1.58
CA ASN A 140 1.77 -1.93 1.79
C ASN A 140 2.26 -2.99 2.82
N THR A 141 1.48 -3.30 3.86
CA THR A 141 1.88 -4.25 4.92
C THR A 141 1.83 -5.71 4.49
N TYR A 142 0.81 -6.11 3.71
CA TYR A 142 0.70 -7.48 3.19
C TYR A 142 1.92 -7.85 2.34
N VAL A 143 2.39 -6.94 1.49
CA VAL A 143 3.52 -7.20 0.60
C VAL A 143 4.85 -7.19 1.35
N ASN A 144 5.05 -6.25 2.29
CA ASN A 144 6.23 -6.27 3.15
C ASN A 144 6.30 -7.58 3.95
N GLN A 145 5.19 -8.06 4.51
CA GLN A 145 5.15 -9.30 5.25
C GLN A 145 5.44 -10.53 4.37
N ILE A 146 4.91 -10.57 3.14
CA ILE A 146 5.20 -11.63 2.16
C ILE A 146 6.68 -11.60 1.75
N MET A 147 7.25 -10.42 1.50
CA MET A 147 8.65 -10.29 1.12
C MET A 147 9.58 -10.70 2.27
N PHE A 148 9.30 -10.26 3.50
CA PHE A 148 10.03 -10.69 4.70
C PHE A 148 9.96 -12.21 4.88
N TYR A 149 8.77 -12.81 4.72
CA TYR A 149 8.62 -14.26 4.80
C TYR A 149 9.39 -14.98 3.70
N ALA A 150 9.34 -14.51 2.44
CA ALA A 150 10.07 -15.10 1.32
C ALA A 150 11.60 -15.02 1.52
N ILE A 151 12.12 -13.90 2.04
CA ILE A 151 13.53 -13.74 2.38
C ILE A 151 13.93 -14.74 3.48
N VAL A 152 13.14 -14.87 4.54
CA VAL A 152 13.40 -15.83 5.62
C VAL A 152 13.42 -17.27 5.08
N VAL A 153 12.46 -17.64 4.23
CA VAL A 153 12.40 -18.96 3.60
C VAL A 153 13.60 -19.22 2.69
N MET A 154 14.02 -18.24 1.87
CA MET A 154 15.24 -18.35 1.06
C MET A 154 16.49 -18.53 1.93
N CYS A 155 16.65 -17.73 2.98
CA CYS A 155 17.78 -17.83 3.90
C CYS A 155 17.86 -19.20 4.59
N LEU A 156 16.72 -19.77 5.01
CA LEU A 156 16.67 -21.13 5.57
C LEU A 156 17.08 -22.18 4.55
N SER A 157 16.60 -22.04 3.31
CA SER A 157 16.93 -22.95 2.21
C SER A 157 18.43 -22.92 1.87
N ILE A 158 19.03 -21.73 1.91
CA ILE A 158 20.48 -21.54 1.68
C ILE A 158 21.29 -22.15 2.82
N TYR A 159 20.85 -21.97 4.07
CA TYR A 159 21.51 -22.56 5.24
C TYR A 159 21.47 -24.10 5.21
N ASP A 160 20.33 -24.70 4.88
CA ASP A 160 20.20 -26.14 4.73
C ASP A 160 21.03 -26.67 3.55
N ALA A 161 21.12 -25.92 2.46
CA ALA A 161 21.98 -26.26 1.33
C ALA A 161 23.47 -26.25 1.72
N GLU A 162 23.96 -25.21 2.41
CA GLU A 162 25.36 -25.16 2.87
C GLU A 162 25.70 -26.32 3.83
N GLN A 163 24.80 -26.64 4.76
CA GLN A 163 24.91 -27.80 5.63
C GLN A 163 25.06 -29.09 4.82
N TYR A 164 24.18 -29.32 3.85
CA TYR A 164 24.19 -30.50 2.99
C TYR A 164 25.49 -30.64 2.16
N TYR A 165 25.94 -29.55 1.54
CA TYR A 165 27.20 -29.54 0.78
C TYR A 165 28.42 -29.76 1.68
N SER A 166 28.42 -29.26 2.91
CA SER A 166 29.52 -29.48 3.86
C SER A 166 29.67 -30.95 4.28
N VAL A 167 28.55 -31.67 4.41
CA VAL A 167 28.53 -33.11 4.75
C VAL A 167 29.00 -33.95 3.56
N LEU A 168 28.53 -33.63 2.34
CA LEU A 168 28.99 -34.30 1.12
C LEU A 168 30.48 -34.08 0.86
N ASN A 169 30.98 -32.87 1.07
CA ASN A 169 32.41 -32.57 0.90
C ASN A 169 33.26 -33.32 1.94
N ARG A 170 32.81 -33.42 3.19
CA ARG A 170 33.48 -34.27 4.19
C ARG A 170 33.56 -35.73 3.71
N ASN A 171 32.46 -36.29 3.24
CA ASN A 171 32.41 -37.67 2.74
C ASN A 171 33.26 -37.90 1.49
N SER A 172 33.40 -36.92 0.58
CA SER A 172 34.28 -37.05 -0.58
C SER A 172 35.77 -37.06 -0.18
N TYR A 173 36.18 -36.29 0.83
CA TYR A 173 37.52 -36.39 1.40
C TYR A 173 37.77 -37.77 2.04
N TRP A 174 36.77 -38.37 2.70
CA TRP A 174 36.87 -39.72 3.25
C TRP A 174 36.99 -40.81 2.17
N ILE A 175 36.24 -40.67 1.06
CA ILE A 175 36.29 -41.62 -0.07
C ILE A 175 37.62 -41.55 -0.82
N ASN A 176 38.16 -40.34 -1.04
CA ASN A 176 39.44 -40.15 -1.74
C ASN A 176 40.68 -40.39 -0.86
N SER A 177 40.52 -40.49 0.46
CA SER A 177 41.62 -40.81 1.39
C SER A 177 41.73 -42.31 1.68
N GLN A 178 40.88 -43.15 1.08
CA GLN A 178 41.07 -44.60 1.17
C GLN A 178 42.28 -45.02 0.32
N PRO A 179 43.23 -45.80 0.88
CA PRO A 179 44.37 -46.26 0.10
C PRO A 179 43.87 -47.17 -1.04
N SER A 180 44.35 -46.95 -2.26
CA SER A 180 44.03 -47.83 -3.38
C SER A 180 44.34 -49.29 -3.02
N PRO A 181 43.46 -50.25 -3.34
CA PRO A 181 43.71 -51.64 -3.00
C PRO A 181 44.97 -52.10 -3.74
N ARG A 182 45.97 -52.58 -2.99
CA ARG A 182 47.18 -53.18 -3.57
C ARG A 182 46.77 -54.40 -4.42
N PRO A 183 47.42 -54.64 -5.57
CA PRO A 183 47.12 -55.79 -6.38
C PRO A 183 47.79 -57.01 -5.76
N HIS A 184 47.08 -57.71 -4.88
CA HIS A 184 47.52 -59.01 -4.39
C HIS A 184 46.44 -60.06 -4.63
N SER A 185 46.72 -60.86 -5.67
CA SER A 185 46.51 -62.30 -5.77
C SER A 185 45.14 -62.84 -5.33
N THR A 186 44.38 -63.22 -6.35
CA THR A 186 43.28 -64.18 -6.36
C THR A 186 43.38 -65.26 -5.28
N PRO A 187 42.32 -65.40 -4.46
CA PRO A 187 41.95 -66.68 -3.88
C PRO A 187 40.66 -67.19 -4.52
N THR A 188 40.85 -68.36 -5.12
CA THR A 188 39.94 -69.44 -5.51
C THR A 188 38.49 -69.37 -4.98
N LEU A 189 37.57 -69.55 -5.94
CA LEU A 189 36.13 -69.81 -5.74
C LEU A 189 35.87 -70.88 -4.66
N ARG A 190 35.21 -70.48 -3.57
CA ARG A 190 34.36 -71.38 -2.79
C ARG A 190 32.98 -70.77 -2.60
N SER A 191 32.01 -71.50 -3.12
CA SER A 191 30.57 -71.33 -3.00
C SER A 191 30.13 -70.99 -1.58
N ILE A 192 29.50 -69.83 -1.40
CA ILE A 192 28.58 -69.61 -0.28
C ILE A 192 27.27 -69.06 -0.86
N THR A 193 26.27 -69.90 -0.74
CA THR A 193 24.85 -69.77 -1.02
C THR A 193 24.24 -68.46 -0.54
N ARG A 194 23.45 -67.83 -1.41
CA ARG A 194 22.51 -66.75 -1.07
C ARG A 194 21.48 -67.22 -0.04
N PRO A 195 21.05 -66.37 0.90
CA PRO A 195 19.68 -66.40 1.38
C PRO A 195 18.85 -65.34 0.67
N VAL A 196 17.71 -65.80 0.17
CA VAL A 196 16.58 -65.05 -0.35
C VAL A 196 15.60 -64.79 0.80
N TYR A 197 14.76 -63.76 0.64
CA TYR A 197 13.54 -63.41 1.39
C TYR A 197 13.74 -62.49 2.62
N GLN A 198 12.90 -61.50 2.91
CA GLN A 198 11.53 -61.23 2.45
C GLN A 198 11.15 -59.76 2.68
N VAL A 199 10.49 -59.15 1.70
CA VAL A 199 9.72 -57.90 1.86
C VAL A 199 8.42 -58.28 2.57
N GLN A 200 8.18 -57.77 3.78
CA GLN A 200 6.85 -57.81 4.41
C GLN A 200 6.12 -56.50 4.15
N GLY A 201 5.02 -56.62 3.42
CA GLY A 201 4.07 -55.57 3.16
C GLY A 201 3.30 -55.15 4.41
N TRP A 202 2.91 -53.89 4.42
CA TRP A 202 1.94 -53.33 5.35
C TRP A 202 0.54 -53.71 4.88
N ASN A 203 -0.21 -54.39 5.75
CA ASN A 203 -1.63 -54.63 5.57
C ASN A 203 -2.42 -53.69 6.49
N SER A 204 -3.43 -53.09 5.86
CA SER A 204 -4.72 -52.59 6.40
C SER A 204 -4.72 -51.38 7.30
#